data_AF-A0A5N9AUM1-F1
#
_entry.id   AF-A0A5N9AUM1-F1
#
_cell.length_a   1.000
_cell.length_b   1.000
_cell.length_c   1.000
_cell.angle_alpha   90.00
_cell.angle_beta   90.00
_cell.angle_gamma   90.00
#
_symmetry.space_group_name_H-M   'P 1'
#
loop_
_entity.id
_entity.type
_entity.pdbx_description
1 polymer ?
#
loop_
_entity_poly.entity_id
_entity_poly.type
_entity_poly.pdbx_seq_one_letter_code
_entity_poly.pdbx_strand_id
1 'polypeptide(L)'
;MEGLISGKIPDLTEISTSKLSSLDTAPGAALGSTRRKLRDEDVAPILATLDQHGIHILHIIGGNDSAETGMSISNEARIMGYDLKVVNVPKTIDNDLTETDHCPGYGSAARFIAQATLGAGRDAAAMGISSPITIIEIMGRDAGWLSAAGSMYKRDRYDPPHYIGVPEITFYEDVFLLRMEEAYRENGYAIAVVAENIKGPEGAIGGQTEPWFVDDFGHPYYDGPARYLAEKVSRRLGVRCRHEKPGTIQRSFMDSVSKTDAMEARMVGEAAIKAAAAGETDVIVSLVRGSNSPYKCDVNLVPLGKVAGNTRTLPEKYLPDESGNTSGEFKEYLEPLLGEPLQIPEHLLR
;
A
#
# COMPACT_ATOMS: atom_id res chain seq x y z
N MET A 1 12.68 11.38 -11.29
CA MET A 1 12.21 12.60 -11.99
C MET A 1 13.03 13.82 -11.64
N GLU A 2 12.99 14.37 -10.42
CA GLU A 2 13.73 15.60 -10.09
C GLU A 2 15.25 15.53 -10.36
N GLY A 3 15.89 14.38 -10.09
CA GLY A 3 17.29 14.16 -10.46
C GLY A 3 17.54 14.24 -11.97
N LEU A 4 16.65 13.67 -12.78
CA LEU A 4 16.72 13.74 -14.25
C LEU A 4 16.50 15.16 -14.77
N ILE A 5 15.59 15.92 -14.17
CA ILE A 5 15.28 17.29 -14.60
C ILE A 5 16.42 18.25 -14.27
N SER A 6 17.04 18.07 -13.10
CA SER A 6 18.14 18.91 -12.63
C SER A 6 19.52 18.47 -13.12
N GLY A 7 19.62 17.36 -13.86
CA GLY A 7 20.90 16.76 -14.26
C GLY A 7 21.70 16.15 -13.12
N LYS A 8 21.12 16.00 -11.93
CA LYS A 8 21.78 15.46 -10.73
C LYS A 8 21.47 13.97 -10.60
N ILE A 9 22.25 13.15 -11.30
CA ILE A 9 22.14 11.68 -11.28
C ILE A 9 23.33 11.11 -10.49
N PRO A 10 23.10 10.28 -9.45
CA PRO A 10 24.19 9.62 -8.75
C PRO A 10 24.82 8.53 -9.64
N ASP A 11 26.15 8.49 -9.69
CA ASP A 11 26.90 7.38 -10.28
C ASP A 11 27.05 6.25 -9.26
N LEU A 12 26.56 5.07 -9.61
CA LEU A 12 26.56 3.88 -8.76
C LEU A 12 27.64 2.86 -9.17
N THR A 13 28.49 3.17 -10.17
CA THR A 13 29.46 2.24 -10.77
C THR A 13 30.47 1.70 -9.76
N GLU A 14 30.92 2.54 -8.81
CA GLU A 14 31.93 2.15 -7.81
C GLU A 14 31.33 1.62 -6.49
N ILE A 15 30.01 1.38 -6.43
CA ILE A 15 29.40 0.82 -5.23
C ILE A 15 29.73 -0.67 -5.13
N SER A 16 30.31 -1.08 -3.99
CA SER A 16 30.64 -2.48 -3.75
C SER A 16 29.38 -3.36 -3.72
N THR A 17 29.52 -4.62 -4.15
CA THR A 17 28.45 -5.62 -4.09
C THR A 17 27.88 -5.78 -2.68
N SER A 18 28.73 -5.66 -1.65
CA SER A 18 28.30 -5.70 -0.25
C SER A 18 27.37 -4.54 0.13
N LYS A 19 27.64 -3.32 -0.36
CA LYS A 19 26.78 -2.15 -0.14
C LYS A 19 25.46 -2.31 -0.89
N LEU A 20 25.50 -2.76 -2.14
CA LEU A 20 24.27 -3.05 -2.91
C LEU A 20 23.42 -4.12 -2.21
N SER A 21 24.05 -5.21 -1.74
CA SER A 21 23.34 -6.29 -1.04
C SER A 21 22.74 -5.83 0.30
N SER A 22 23.32 -4.80 0.94
CA SER A 22 22.76 -4.26 2.18
C SER A 22 21.41 -3.54 1.97
N LEU A 23 21.11 -3.11 0.73
CA LEU A 23 19.85 -2.44 0.39
C LEU A 23 18.65 -3.38 0.55
N ASP A 24 18.83 -4.69 0.38
CA ASP A 24 17.79 -5.71 0.58
C ASP A 24 17.19 -5.67 1.99
N THR A 25 17.91 -5.10 2.95
CA THR A 25 17.50 -4.98 4.37
C THR A 25 17.19 -3.56 4.81
N ALA A 26 17.30 -2.57 3.92
CA ALA A 26 17.10 -1.16 4.23
C ALA A 26 15.68 -0.70 3.84
N PRO A 27 14.98 0.09 4.68
CA PRO A 27 13.67 0.62 4.34
C PRO A 27 13.81 1.89 3.50
N GLY A 28 12.71 2.25 2.81
CA GLY A 28 12.65 3.47 2.02
C GLY A 28 13.35 3.35 0.66
N ALA A 29 13.57 4.50 0.02
CA ALA A 29 14.18 4.58 -1.30
C ALA A 29 15.60 5.15 -1.20
N ALA A 30 16.61 4.31 -1.40
CA ALA A 30 18.02 4.68 -1.24
C ALA A 30 18.48 5.83 -2.17
N LEU A 31 17.85 5.96 -3.35
CA LEU A 31 18.13 7.02 -4.32
C LEU A 31 17.24 8.27 -4.13
N GLY A 32 16.43 8.30 -3.07
CA GLY A 32 15.38 9.29 -2.89
C GLY A 32 14.14 8.98 -3.73
N SER A 33 13.10 9.81 -3.55
CA SER A 33 11.83 9.71 -4.26
C SER A 33 11.26 11.11 -4.46
N THR A 34 10.25 11.25 -5.30
CA THR A 34 9.56 12.51 -5.58
C THR A 34 8.05 12.30 -5.65
N ARG A 35 7.29 13.36 -5.40
CA ARG A 35 5.83 13.46 -5.58
C ARG A 35 5.47 14.44 -6.69
N ARG A 36 6.44 14.83 -7.51
CA ARG A 36 6.26 15.79 -8.59
C ARG A 36 5.73 15.10 -9.84
N LYS A 37 4.67 15.63 -10.40
CA LYS A 37 4.09 15.19 -11.68
C LYS A 37 4.99 15.62 -12.82
N LEU A 38 5.03 14.81 -13.89
CA LEU A 38 5.68 15.20 -15.14
C LEU A 38 4.84 16.29 -15.81
N ARG A 39 5.48 17.39 -16.20
CA ARG A 39 4.88 18.49 -16.96
C ARG A 39 5.61 18.61 -18.30
N ASP A 40 4.95 19.19 -19.30
CA ASP A 40 5.52 19.32 -20.66
C ASP A 40 6.88 20.05 -20.66
N GLU A 41 7.03 21.06 -19.81
CA GLU A 41 8.29 21.81 -19.64
C GLU A 41 9.45 20.96 -19.10
N ASP A 42 9.17 19.80 -18.51
CA ASP A 42 10.16 18.93 -17.89
C ASP A 42 10.76 17.92 -18.87
N VAL A 43 10.06 17.63 -19.96
CA VAL A 43 10.44 16.60 -20.94
C VAL A 43 11.78 16.92 -21.58
N ALA A 44 11.93 18.14 -22.13
CA ALA A 44 13.15 18.54 -22.80
C ALA A 44 14.39 18.51 -21.87
N PRO A 45 14.35 19.02 -20.62
CA PRO A 45 15.42 18.84 -19.64
C PRO A 45 15.77 17.38 -19.34
N ILE A 46 14.77 16.50 -19.24
CA ILE A 46 14.98 15.07 -18.99
C ILE A 46 15.72 14.43 -20.17
N LEU A 47 15.23 14.62 -21.39
CA LEU A 47 15.83 14.03 -22.59
C LEU A 47 17.25 14.58 -22.82
N ALA A 48 17.48 15.87 -22.58
CA ALA A 48 18.82 16.46 -22.63
C ALA A 48 19.76 15.82 -21.60
N THR A 49 19.28 15.56 -20.38
CA THR A 49 20.08 14.89 -19.35
C THR A 49 20.41 13.44 -19.76
N LEU A 50 19.43 12.70 -20.29
CA LEU A 50 19.64 11.33 -20.75
C LEU A 50 20.67 11.29 -21.88
N ASP A 51 20.56 12.18 -22.87
CA ASP A 51 21.50 12.29 -23.99
C ASP A 51 22.92 12.65 -23.52
N GLN A 52 23.06 13.66 -22.65
CA GLN A 52 24.35 14.06 -22.08
C GLN A 52 25.10 12.95 -21.35
N HIS A 53 24.36 12.01 -20.75
CA HIS A 53 24.92 10.88 -20.02
C HIS A 53 24.93 9.57 -20.83
N GLY A 54 24.47 9.58 -22.08
CA GLY A 54 24.37 8.37 -22.92
C GLY A 54 23.42 7.31 -22.38
N ILE A 55 22.32 7.72 -21.72
CA ILE A 55 21.37 6.83 -21.05
C ILE A 55 20.25 6.40 -22.01
N HIS A 56 20.36 5.17 -22.54
CA HIS A 56 19.37 4.59 -23.46
C HIS A 56 18.36 3.64 -22.81
N ILE A 57 18.45 3.45 -21.48
CA ILE A 57 17.53 2.61 -20.70
C ILE A 57 17.10 3.41 -19.47
N LEU A 58 15.79 3.60 -19.32
CA LEU A 58 15.19 4.25 -18.16
C LEU A 58 14.25 3.28 -17.44
N HIS A 59 14.61 2.95 -16.20
CA HIS A 59 13.74 2.24 -15.28
C HIS A 59 13.00 3.22 -14.38
N ILE A 60 11.67 3.17 -14.39
CA ILE A 60 10.83 3.97 -13.48
C ILE A 60 10.17 3.04 -12.47
N ILE A 61 10.49 3.24 -11.19
CA ILE A 61 9.98 2.45 -10.07
C ILE A 61 8.82 3.20 -9.42
N GLY A 62 7.61 2.65 -9.46
CA GLY A 62 6.46 3.32 -8.85
C GLY A 62 5.11 2.71 -9.14
N GLY A 63 4.07 3.48 -8.81
CA GLY A 63 2.66 3.10 -8.97
C GLY A 63 2.05 3.63 -10.27
N ASN A 64 0.73 3.85 -10.27
CA ASN A 64 -0.07 4.30 -11.43
C ASN A 64 0.50 5.58 -12.07
N ASP A 65 0.76 6.63 -11.28
CA ASP A 65 1.33 7.90 -11.76
C ASP A 65 2.72 7.73 -12.41
N SER A 66 3.48 6.75 -11.94
CA SER A 66 4.82 6.46 -12.49
C SER A 66 4.73 5.69 -13.80
N ALA A 67 3.71 4.84 -13.97
CA ALA A 67 3.38 4.21 -15.25
C ALA A 67 3.01 5.26 -16.31
N GLU A 68 2.18 6.24 -15.95
CA GLU A 68 1.88 7.39 -16.83
C GLU A 68 3.14 8.18 -17.20
N THR A 69 3.98 8.49 -16.21
CA THR A 69 5.23 9.21 -16.42
C THR A 69 6.15 8.49 -17.40
N GLY A 70 6.29 7.16 -17.28
CA GLY A 70 7.11 6.36 -18.19
C GLY A 70 6.58 6.38 -19.62
N MET A 71 5.27 6.23 -19.79
CA MET A 71 4.62 6.28 -21.10
C MET A 71 4.82 7.66 -21.78
N SER A 72 4.67 8.75 -21.03
CA SER A 72 4.89 10.10 -21.55
C SER A 72 6.34 10.34 -21.97
N ILE A 73 7.32 9.98 -21.13
CA ILE A 73 8.75 10.14 -21.48
C ILE A 73 9.11 9.31 -22.71
N SER A 74 8.63 8.07 -22.79
CA SER A 74 8.89 7.19 -23.93
C SER A 74 8.32 7.76 -25.24
N ASN A 75 7.08 8.24 -25.20
CA ASN A 75 6.44 8.85 -26.38
C ASN A 75 7.20 10.07 -26.88
N GLU A 76 7.63 10.94 -25.96
CA GLU A 76 8.41 12.13 -26.30
C GLU A 76 9.81 11.80 -26.83
N ALA A 77 10.49 10.82 -26.24
CA ALA A 77 11.77 10.32 -26.77
C ALA A 77 11.61 9.84 -28.22
N ARG A 78 10.53 9.11 -28.53
CA ARG A 78 10.22 8.65 -29.88
C ARG A 78 9.97 9.80 -30.86
N ILE A 79 9.21 10.82 -30.44
CA ILE A 79 8.96 12.03 -31.26
C ILE A 79 10.27 12.76 -31.57
N MET A 80 11.18 12.83 -30.59
CA MET A 80 12.48 13.48 -30.73
C MET A 80 13.55 12.61 -31.40
N GLY A 81 13.23 11.35 -31.75
CA GLY A 81 14.18 10.42 -32.38
C GLY A 81 15.29 9.93 -31.45
N TYR A 82 15.08 10.00 -30.13
CA TYR A 82 16.02 9.49 -29.12
C TYR A 82 15.71 8.01 -28.83
N ASP A 83 16.68 7.11 -29.08
CA ASP A 83 16.55 5.69 -28.78
C ASP A 83 16.61 5.46 -27.26
N LEU A 84 15.42 5.43 -26.64
CA LEU A 84 15.23 5.21 -25.21
C LEU A 84 14.29 4.02 -25.00
N LYS A 85 14.74 3.07 -24.19
CA LYS A 85 13.91 1.98 -23.67
C LYS A 85 13.38 2.36 -22.30
N VAL A 86 12.06 2.35 -22.14
CA VAL A 86 11.41 2.61 -20.86
C VAL A 86 10.78 1.33 -20.36
N VAL A 87 11.27 0.83 -19.22
CA VAL A 87 10.72 -0.37 -18.56
C VAL A 87 10.42 -0.04 -17.11
N ASN A 88 9.15 -0.04 -16.76
CA ASN A 88 8.70 0.28 -15.41
C ASN A 88 8.80 -0.93 -14.47
N VAL A 89 9.07 -0.63 -13.20
CA VAL A 89 9.12 -1.61 -12.12
C VAL A 89 7.96 -1.31 -11.16
N PRO A 90 7.05 -2.26 -10.91
CA PRO A 90 5.86 -2.03 -10.11
C PRO A 90 6.24 -1.78 -8.64
N LYS A 91 5.65 -0.74 -8.04
CA LYS A 91 5.77 -0.48 -6.60
C LYS A 91 4.55 0.27 -6.08
N THR A 92 3.82 -0.33 -5.15
CA THR A 92 2.73 0.33 -4.41
C THR A 92 2.38 -0.50 -3.19
N ILE A 93 2.20 0.15 -2.04
CA ILE A 93 1.69 -0.53 -0.83
C ILE A 93 0.17 -0.67 -0.90
N ASP A 94 -0.49 0.16 -1.71
CA ASP A 94 -1.95 0.19 -1.83
C ASP A 94 -2.48 -1.00 -2.65
N ASN A 95 -1.58 -1.77 -3.29
CA ASN A 95 -1.86 -2.99 -4.06
C ASN A 95 -2.85 -2.79 -5.23
N ASP A 96 -2.78 -1.61 -5.81
CA ASP A 96 -3.80 -1.01 -6.67
C ASP A 96 -3.39 -0.92 -8.15
N LEU A 97 -2.26 -1.52 -8.55
CA LEU A 97 -1.93 -1.67 -9.97
C LEU A 97 -2.81 -2.75 -10.61
N THR A 98 -3.30 -2.48 -11.82
CA THR A 98 -3.96 -3.48 -12.66
C THR A 98 -2.94 -4.45 -13.26
N GLU A 99 -3.44 -5.56 -13.84
CA GLU A 99 -2.64 -6.56 -14.58
C GLU A 99 -1.55 -7.31 -13.79
N THR A 100 -1.47 -7.11 -12.47
CA THR A 100 -0.59 -7.84 -11.54
C THR A 100 -1.42 -8.52 -10.45
N ASP A 101 -0.98 -9.68 -9.93
CA ASP A 101 -1.65 -10.35 -8.80
C ASP A 101 -1.55 -9.50 -7.53
N HIS A 102 -0.36 -8.99 -7.25
CA HIS A 102 -0.08 -8.07 -6.14
C HIS A 102 1.11 -7.17 -6.49
N CYS A 103 1.41 -6.23 -5.60
CA CYS A 103 2.45 -5.23 -5.82
C CYS A 103 3.58 -5.34 -4.78
N PRO A 104 4.85 -5.17 -5.21
CA PRO A 104 5.96 -5.04 -4.26
C PRO A 104 5.74 -3.93 -3.23
N GLY A 105 5.94 -4.30 -1.96
CA GLY A 105 5.72 -3.49 -0.77
C GLY A 105 4.39 -3.78 -0.06
N TYR A 106 3.38 -4.34 -0.76
CA TYR A 106 2.08 -4.64 -0.16
C TYR A 106 2.19 -5.72 0.90
N GLY A 107 2.87 -6.83 0.61
CA GLY A 107 2.94 -7.98 1.53
C GLY A 107 3.53 -7.60 2.88
N SER A 108 4.57 -6.77 2.88
CA SER A 108 5.19 -6.24 4.11
C SER A 108 4.29 -5.26 4.87
N ALA A 109 3.65 -4.33 4.16
CA ALA A 109 2.73 -3.37 4.79
C ALA A 109 1.49 -4.07 5.37
N ALA A 110 0.92 -5.03 4.64
CA ALA A 110 -0.18 -5.87 5.10
C ALA A 110 0.22 -6.70 6.34
N ARG A 111 1.44 -7.23 6.37
CA ARG A 111 1.98 -7.96 7.54
C ARG A 111 2.02 -7.05 8.76
N PHE A 112 2.56 -5.85 8.63
CA PHE A 112 2.56 -4.87 9.71
C PHE A 112 1.14 -4.59 10.23
N ILE A 113 0.19 -4.36 9.33
CA ILE A 113 -1.19 -4.01 9.71
C ILE A 113 -1.88 -5.17 10.44
N ALA A 114 -1.73 -6.40 9.95
CA ALA A 114 -2.25 -7.59 10.60
C ALA A 114 -1.67 -7.75 12.02
N GLN A 115 -0.36 -7.55 12.19
CA GLN A 115 0.32 -7.62 13.48
C GLN A 115 -0.12 -6.50 14.43
N ALA A 116 -0.19 -5.27 13.94
CA ALA A 116 -0.63 -4.10 14.71
C ALA A 116 -2.08 -4.24 15.17
N THR A 117 -2.97 -4.72 14.30
CA THR A 117 -4.39 -4.95 14.62
C THR A 117 -4.55 -5.98 15.73
N LEU A 118 -3.83 -7.10 15.63
CA LEU A 118 -3.81 -8.11 16.68
C LEU A 118 -3.26 -7.55 17.99
N GLY A 119 -2.12 -6.86 17.95
CA GLY A 119 -1.47 -6.27 19.13
C GLY A 119 -2.35 -5.25 19.83
N ALA A 120 -2.96 -4.33 19.09
CA ALA A 120 -3.89 -3.33 19.60
C ALA A 120 -5.11 -3.97 20.27
N GLY A 121 -5.63 -5.07 19.71
CA GLY A 121 -6.72 -5.82 20.34
C GLY A 121 -6.32 -6.47 21.66
N ARG A 122 -5.12 -7.07 21.73
CA ARG A 122 -4.62 -7.66 22.98
C ARG A 122 -4.35 -6.60 24.04
N ASP A 123 -3.83 -5.44 23.65
CA ASP A 123 -3.67 -4.30 24.56
C ASP A 123 -5.02 -3.80 25.09
N ALA A 124 -5.99 -3.55 24.19
CA ALA A 124 -7.31 -3.07 24.59
C ALA A 124 -8.05 -4.05 25.52
N ALA A 125 -7.98 -5.35 25.22
CA ALA A 125 -8.53 -6.40 26.08
C ALA A 125 -7.88 -6.40 27.48
N ALA A 126 -6.55 -6.24 27.56
CA ALA A 126 -5.82 -6.21 28.83
C ALA A 126 -6.06 -4.92 29.63
N MET A 127 -6.20 -3.79 28.95
CA MET A 127 -6.45 -2.48 29.58
C MET A 127 -7.86 -2.36 30.17
N GLY A 128 -8.81 -3.18 29.69
CA GLY A 128 -10.21 -3.18 30.14
C GLY A 128 -10.81 -1.77 30.13
N ILE A 129 -11.57 -1.42 31.16
CA ILE A 129 -12.30 -0.14 31.26
C ILE A 129 -11.43 1.12 31.11
N SER A 130 -10.12 1.02 31.34
CA SER A 130 -9.22 2.18 31.22
C SER A 130 -9.00 2.63 29.77
N SER A 131 -9.05 1.69 28.81
CA SER A 131 -8.84 1.98 27.39
C SER A 131 -9.32 0.82 26.50
N PRO A 132 -10.63 0.48 26.51
CA PRO A 132 -11.11 -0.74 25.89
C PRO A 132 -11.27 -0.62 24.36
N ILE A 133 -11.10 0.56 23.76
CA ILE A 133 -11.38 0.75 22.33
C ILE A 133 -10.22 1.44 21.63
N THR A 134 -9.85 0.93 20.46
CA THR A 134 -8.84 1.53 19.58
C THR A 134 -9.33 1.55 18.13
N ILE A 135 -9.13 2.68 17.44
CA ILE A 135 -9.34 2.83 16.00
C ILE A 135 -7.98 3.02 15.33
N ILE A 136 -7.64 2.15 14.38
CA ILE A 136 -6.37 2.19 13.65
C ILE A 136 -6.64 2.77 12.26
N GLU A 137 -6.00 3.91 11.95
CA GLU A 137 -6.07 4.57 10.65
C GLU A 137 -4.97 4.05 9.73
N ILE A 138 -5.36 3.48 8.60
CA ILE A 138 -4.48 2.78 7.66
C ILE A 138 -4.39 3.54 6.34
N MET A 139 -3.22 3.53 5.72
CA MET A 139 -3.05 4.08 4.37
C MET A 139 -3.91 3.31 3.37
N GLY A 140 -4.41 3.99 2.35
CA GLY A 140 -5.28 3.37 1.36
C GLY A 140 -6.25 4.41 0.83
N ARG A 141 -5.84 5.10 -0.23
CA ARG A 141 -6.58 6.23 -0.79
C ARG A 141 -7.81 5.78 -1.55
N ASP A 142 -7.60 4.91 -2.54
CA ASP A 142 -8.64 4.51 -3.49
C ASP A 142 -9.02 3.03 -3.34
N ALA A 143 -8.23 2.25 -2.59
CA ALA A 143 -8.46 0.83 -2.38
C ALA A 143 -8.21 0.37 -0.93
N GLY A 144 -9.02 -0.59 -0.48
CA GLY A 144 -9.06 -1.09 0.90
C GLY A 144 -8.13 -2.27 1.22
N TRP A 145 -7.20 -2.63 0.34
CA TRP A 145 -6.35 -3.83 0.47
C TRP A 145 -5.57 -3.90 1.79
N LEU A 146 -5.05 -2.76 2.25
CA LEU A 146 -4.29 -2.65 3.50
C LEU A 146 -5.20 -2.75 4.72
N SER A 147 -6.32 -2.03 4.75
CA SER A 147 -7.28 -2.11 5.86
C SER A 147 -7.88 -3.51 6.00
N ALA A 148 -8.21 -4.17 4.87
CA ALA A 148 -8.70 -5.54 4.85
C ALA A 148 -7.69 -6.54 5.45
N ALA A 149 -6.38 -6.31 5.27
CA ALA A 149 -5.32 -7.16 5.84
C ALA A 149 -5.34 -7.20 7.38
N GLY A 150 -5.92 -6.20 8.05
CA GLY A 150 -6.12 -6.22 9.50
C GLY A 150 -6.88 -7.46 9.99
N SER A 151 -7.75 -8.04 9.16
CA SER A 151 -8.54 -9.24 9.49
C SER A 151 -7.78 -10.57 9.43
N MET A 152 -6.52 -10.59 9.01
CA MET A 152 -5.78 -11.83 8.76
C MET A 152 -5.81 -12.78 9.97
N TYR A 153 -5.59 -12.25 11.18
CA TYR A 153 -5.55 -13.03 12.41
C TYR A 153 -6.89 -13.12 13.15
N LYS A 154 -7.97 -12.58 12.57
CA LYS A 154 -9.32 -12.73 13.12
C LYS A 154 -9.82 -14.16 12.89
N ARG A 155 -10.14 -14.90 13.96
CA ARG A 155 -10.65 -16.28 13.85
C ARG A 155 -12.12 -16.38 14.23
N ASP A 156 -12.56 -15.58 15.18
CA ASP A 156 -13.94 -15.51 15.63
C ASP A 156 -14.35 -14.07 15.98
N ARG A 157 -15.53 -13.92 16.58
CA ARG A 157 -16.10 -12.62 16.95
C ARG A 157 -15.34 -11.91 18.08
N TYR A 158 -14.54 -12.63 18.88
CA TYR A 158 -13.76 -12.05 19.98
C TYR A 158 -12.44 -11.47 19.48
N ASP A 159 -11.84 -12.04 18.44
CA ASP A 159 -10.60 -11.52 17.88
C ASP A 159 -10.81 -10.19 17.11
N PRO A 160 -9.82 -9.27 17.15
CA PRO A 160 -9.85 -8.06 16.34
C PRO A 160 -9.59 -8.37 14.85
N PRO A 161 -10.00 -7.49 13.94
CA PRO A 161 -10.81 -6.29 14.17
C PRO A 161 -12.30 -6.62 14.32
N HIS A 162 -13.05 -5.69 14.87
CA HIS A 162 -14.51 -5.76 15.03
C HIS A 162 -15.25 -4.89 14.01
N TYR A 163 -14.51 -4.05 13.28
CA TYR A 163 -15.00 -3.27 12.16
C TYR A 163 -13.84 -2.99 11.19
N ILE A 164 -14.10 -3.08 9.88
CA ILE A 164 -13.16 -2.61 8.85
C ILE A 164 -13.87 -1.60 7.96
N GLY A 165 -13.32 -0.40 7.85
CA GLY A 165 -13.74 0.63 6.90
C GLY A 165 -12.81 0.68 5.69
N VAL A 166 -13.35 0.52 4.49
CA VAL A 166 -12.62 0.59 3.22
C VAL A 166 -13.22 1.65 2.28
N PRO A 167 -12.45 2.25 1.36
CA PRO A 167 -12.95 3.27 0.43
C PRO A 167 -14.05 2.75 -0.51
N GLU A 168 -14.10 1.45 -0.77
CA GLU A 168 -15.07 0.79 -1.67
C GLU A 168 -16.49 0.72 -1.08
N ILE A 169 -16.65 0.85 0.24
CA ILE A 169 -17.94 0.74 0.92
C ILE A 169 -18.30 2.11 1.51
N THR A 170 -19.51 2.60 1.21
CA THR A 170 -20.04 3.83 1.81
C THR A 170 -20.07 3.69 3.34
N PHE A 171 -19.36 4.58 4.02
CA PHE A 171 -19.24 4.59 5.46
C PHE A 171 -20.42 5.31 6.12
N TYR A 172 -21.24 4.57 6.86
CA TYR A 172 -22.33 5.13 7.66
C TYR A 172 -21.91 5.22 9.12
N GLU A 173 -21.82 6.45 9.64
CA GLU A 173 -21.35 6.71 11.00
C GLU A 173 -22.20 6.02 12.08
N ASP A 174 -23.52 6.02 11.93
CA ASP A 174 -24.43 5.39 12.89
C ASP A 174 -24.24 3.86 12.94
N VAL A 175 -24.01 3.23 11.77
CA VAL A 175 -23.71 1.80 11.68
C VAL A 175 -22.38 1.50 12.36
N PHE A 176 -21.34 2.29 12.06
CA PHE A 176 -20.05 2.16 12.72
C PHE A 176 -20.16 2.27 14.26
N LEU A 177 -20.83 3.31 14.75
CA LEU A 177 -21.02 3.52 16.19
C LEU A 177 -21.77 2.37 16.86
N LEU A 178 -22.79 1.83 16.19
CA LEU A 178 -23.53 0.67 16.67
C LEU A 178 -22.64 -0.58 16.73
N ARG A 179 -21.86 -0.86 15.68
CA ARG A 179 -20.95 -2.02 15.64
C ARG A 179 -19.86 -1.95 16.71
N MET A 180 -19.29 -0.76 16.93
CA MET A 180 -18.32 -0.57 18.01
C MET A 180 -18.94 -0.75 19.39
N GLU A 181 -20.18 -0.31 19.58
CA GLU A 181 -20.94 -0.51 20.81
C GLU A 181 -21.24 -1.99 21.08
N GLU A 182 -21.71 -2.73 20.07
CA GLU A 182 -22.00 -4.16 20.13
C GLU A 182 -20.74 -4.95 20.50
N ALA A 183 -19.65 -4.74 19.76
CA ALA A 183 -18.37 -5.41 20.02
C ALA A 183 -17.85 -5.14 21.45
N TYR A 184 -17.92 -3.88 21.90
CA TYR A 184 -17.48 -3.52 23.25
C TYR A 184 -18.34 -4.20 24.33
N ARG A 185 -19.66 -4.25 24.16
CA ARG A 185 -20.57 -4.90 25.12
C ARG A 185 -20.40 -6.41 25.17
N GLU A 186 -20.10 -7.04 24.04
CA GLU A 186 -19.92 -8.50 23.95
C GLU A 186 -18.55 -8.95 24.46
N ASN A 187 -17.49 -8.22 24.08
CA ASN A 187 -16.11 -8.68 24.27
C ASN A 187 -15.37 -7.92 25.39
N GLY A 188 -15.94 -6.81 25.88
CA GLY A 188 -15.28 -5.90 26.83
C GLY A 188 -14.26 -4.96 26.20
N TYR A 189 -14.03 -5.08 24.88
CA TYR A 189 -13.14 -4.23 24.10
C TYR A 189 -13.58 -4.21 22.63
N ALA A 190 -13.14 -3.22 21.84
CA ALA A 190 -13.44 -3.15 20.42
C ALA A 190 -12.29 -2.53 19.62
N ILE A 191 -12.10 -3.00 18.39
CA ILE A 191 -11.02 -2.54 17.50
C ILE A 191 -11.60 -2.27 16.13
N ALA A 192 -11.33 -1.10 15.57
CA ALA A 192 -11.65 -0.79 14.19
C ALA A 192 -10.38 -0.55 13.39
N VAL A 193 -10.38 -0.97 12.12
CA VAL A 193 -9.35 -0.64 11.15
C VAL A 193 -10.01 0.16 10.04
N VAL A 194 -9.60 1.40 9.83
CA VAL A 194 -10.25 2.29 8.86
C VAL A 194 -9.22 2.85 7.88
N ALA A 195 -9.51 2.78 6.60
CA ALA A 195 -8.69 3.46 5.59
C ALA A 195 -8.76 4.98 5.79
N GLU A 196 -7.68 5.69 5.50
CA GLU A 196 -7.57 7.14 5.67
C GLU A 196 -8.57 7.95 4.81
N ASN A 197 -9.12 7.33 3.77
CA ASN A 197 -10.01 7.97 2.80
C ASN A 197 -11.36 7.24 2.65
N ILE A 198 -11.86 6.63 3.73
CA ILE A 198 -13.27 6.18 3.78
C ILE A 198 -14.20 7.36 3.52
N LYS A 199 -15.30 7.10 2.80
CA LYS A 199 -16.25 8.12 2.37
C LYS A 199 -17.64 7.77 2.86
N GLY A 200 -18.29 8.72 3.52
CA GLY A 200 -19.73 8.64 3.82
C GLY A 200 -20.57 9.18 2.67
N PRO A 201 -21.91 9.22 2.85
CA PRO A 201 -22.83 9.74 1.85
C PRO A 201 -22.55 11.18 1.41
N GLU A 202 -21.97 11.98 2.31
CA GLU A 202 -21.66 13.40 2.09
C GLU A 202 -20.17 13.64 1.72
N GLY A 203 -19.38 12.59 1.54
CA GLY A 203 -17.96 12.67 1.19
C GLY A 203 -17.02 12.26 2.32
N ALA A 204 -15.90 12.98 2.48
CA ALA A 204 -14.83 12.61 3.41
C ALA A 204 -15.30 12.58 4.87
N ILE A 205 -14.81 11.61 5.64
CA ILE A 205 -15.02 11.50 7.09
C ILE A 205 -13.86 12.18 7.81
N GLY A 206 -14.14 13.05 8.78
CA GLY A 206 -13.08 13.78 9.51
C GLY A 206 -13.48 15.17 10.01
N GLY A 207 -14.71 15.62 9.73
CA GLY A 207 -15.23 16.92 10.20
C GLY A 207 -14.78 18.13 9.38
N GLN A 208 -13.87 17.96 8.42
CA GLN A 208 -13.48 18.98 7.46
C GLN A 208 -14.20 18.78 6.12
N THR A 209 -14.71 19.86 5.52
CA THR A 209 -15.36 19.85 4.20
C THR A 209 -14.39 20.14 3.05
N GLU A 210 -13.27 20.81 3.33
CA GLU A 210 -12.24 21.16 2.35
C GLU A 210 -10.92 20.43 2.65
N PRO A 211 -10.16 20.02 1.62
CA PRO A 211 -8.86 19.41 1.83
C PRO A 211 -7.84 20.44 2.34
N TRP A 212 -7.02 20.07 3.33
CA TRP A 212 -5.97 20.93 3.85
C TRP A 212 -4.72 20.97 2.93
N PHE A 213 -4.61 20.01 2.01
CA PHE A 213 -3.55 19.95 1.01
C PHE A 213 -4.02 19.18 -0.23
N VAL A 214 -3.53 19.57 -1.39
CA VAL A 214 -3.69 18.83 -2.65
C VAL A 214 -2.28 18.65 -3.22
N ASP A 215 -1.89 17.41 -3.52
CA ASP A 215 -0.56 17.15 -4.08
C ASP A 215 -0.48 17.51 -5.57
N ASP A 216 0.72 17.44 -6.13
CA ASP A 216 1.02 17.80 -7.52
C ASP A 216 0.33 16.88 -8.55
N PHE A 217 -0.15 15.71 -8.10
CA PHE A 217 -0.97 14.81 -8.90
C PHE A 217 -2.47 15.14 -8.83
N GLY A 218 -2.86 16.11 -7.99
CA GLY A 218 -4.25 16.52 -7.79
C GLY A 218 -4.98 15.74 -6.71
N HIS A 219 -4.27 14.95 -5.90
CA HIS A 219 -4.92 14.16 -4.87
C HIS A 219 -5.19 14.99 -3.60
N PRO A 220 -6.44 15.08 -3.13
CA PRO A 220 -6.80 15.83 -1.93
C PRO A 220 -6.43 15.08 -0.65
N TYR A 221 -6.02 15.81 0.39
CA TYR A 221 -5.73 15.31 1.72
C TYR A 221 -6.66 15.98 2.73
N TYR A 222 -7.34 15.16 3.52
CA TYR A 222 -8.27 15.56 4.58
C TYR A 222 -7.69 15.19 5.95
N ASP A 223 -8.28 15.70 7.03
CA ASP A 223 -8.04 15.14 8.35
C ASP A 223 -8.46 13.68 8.37
N GLY A 224 -7.63 12.84 8.97
CA GLY A 224 -7.87 11.41 9.04
C GLY A 224 -9.12 11.08 9.88
N PRO A 225 -9.89 10.05 9.52
CA PRO A 225 -11.15 9.73 10.17
C PRO A 225 -10.97 9.25 11.62
N ALA A 226 -9.83 8.68 11.99
CA ALA A 226 -9.73 7.90 13.23
C ALA A 226 -9.87 8.76 14.49
N ARG A 227 -9.28 9.96 14.53
CA ARG A 227 -9.44 10.86 15.67
C ARG A 227 -10.89 11.30 15.83
N TYR A 228 -11.51 11.72 14.72
CA TYR A 228 -12.91 12.14 14.68
C TYR A 228 -13.85 11.03 15.18
N LEU A 229 -13.68 9.82 14.65
CA LEU A 229 -14.47 8.66 15.04
C LEU A 229 -14.21 8.25 16.50
N ALA A 230 -12.97 8.35 16.99
CA ALA A 230 -12.64 8.03 18.38
C ALA A 230 -13.30 8.99 19.37
N GLU A 231 -13.39 10.28 19.03
CA GLU A 231 -14.12 11.26 19.83
C GLU A 231 -15.62 10.94 19.87
N LYS A 232 -16.22 10.55 18.74
CA LYS A 232 -17.63 10.14 18.68
C LYS A 232 -17.92 8.87 19.49
N VAL A 233 -17.09 7.83 19.32
CA VAL A 233 -17.20 6.57 20.09
C VAL A 233 -17.06 6.84 21.59
N SER A 234 -16.07 7.65 21.99
CA SER A 234 -15.85 7.98 23.40
C SER A 234 -17.05 8.68 24.02
N ARG A 235 -17.62 9.67 23.33
CA ARG A 235 -18.81 10.40 23.79
C ARG A 235 -20.03 9.49 23.90
N ARG A 236 -20.23 8.59 22.93
CA ARG A 236 -21.37 7.68 22.89
C ARG A 236 -21.32 6.64 24.02
N LEU A 237 -20.15 6.04 24.24
CA LEU A 237 -20.01 4.88 25.14
C LEU A 237 -19.56 5.26 26.55
N GLY A 238 -19.11 6.49 26.77
CA GLY A 238 -18.61 6.94 28.08
C GLY A 238 -17.29 6.27 28.49
N VAL A 239 -16.56 5.69 27.55
CA VAL A 239 -15.25 5.06 27.77
C VAL A 239 -14.20 5.66 26.85
N ARG A 240 -12.93 5.50 27.21
CA ARG A 240 -11.81 6.02 26.40
C ARG A 240 -11.68 5.21 25.11
N CYS A 241 -11.80 5.88 23.96
CA CYS A 241 -11.38 5.36 22.66
C CYS A 241 -10.05 5.98 22.26
N ARG A 242 -9.04 5.15 21.96
CA ARG A 242 -7.79 5.57 21.35
C ARG A 242 -7.96 5.64 19.83
N HIS A 243 -7.08 6.43 19.21
CA HIS A 243 -6.83 6.36 17.79
C HIS A 243 -5.33 6.19 17.57
N GLU A 244 -4.97 5.36 16.60
CA GLU A 244 -3.60 5.11 16.20
C GLU A 244 -3.49 5.37 14.70
N LYS A 245 -2.54 6.22 14.30
CA LYS A 245 -2.21 6.48 12.90
C LYS A 245 -0.76 6.11 12.69
N PRO A 246 -0.44 4.88 12.25
CA PRO A 246 0.93 4.46 11.98
C PRO A 246 1.65 5.36 10.97
N GLY A 247 0.90 6.02 10.09
CA GLY A 247 1.44 6.98 9.13
C GLY A 247 2.50 6.31 8.25
N THR A 248 3.73 6.82 8.27
CA THR A 248 4.83 6.26 7.47
C THR A 248 5.36 4.93 8.00
N ILE A 249 5.15 4.59 9.28
CA ILE A 249 5.71 3.38 9.89
C ILE A 249 5.17 2.12 9.21
N GLN A 250 3.89 2.10 8.81
CA GLN A 250 3.29 0.94 8.14
C GLN A 250 3.92 0.57 6.79
N ARG A 251 4.73 1.46 6.21
CA ARG A 251 5.44 1.23 4.94
C ARG A 251 6.96 1.28 5.07
N SER A 252 7.49 1.34 6.29
CA SER A 252 8.92 1.44 6.54
C SER A 252 9.39 0.60 7.73
N PHE A 253 8.53 -0.24 8.29
CA PHE A 253 8.85 -1.04 9.47
C PHE A 253 9.58 -2.33 9.08
N MET A 254 10.90 -2.36 9.32
CA MET A 254 11.81 -3.41 8.84
C MET A 254 11.49 -4.80 9.39
N ASP A 255 11.06 -4.91 10.66
CA ASP A 255 10.78 -6.22 11.28
C ASP A 255 9.50 -6.88 10.76
N SER A 256 8.66 -6.14 10.02
CA SER A 256 7.47 -6.65 9.33
C SER A 256 7.70 -6.84 7.82
N VAL A 257 8.94 -6.85 7.35
CA VAL A 257 9.22 -7.18 5.95
C VAL A 257 8.87 -8.65 5.70
N SER A 258 7.95 -8.88 4.75
CA SER A 258 7.62 -10.22 4.30
C SER A 258 8.76 -10.75 3.43
N LYS A 259 9.20 -11.98 3.72
CA LYS A 259 10.22 -12.66 2.90
C LYS A 259 9.74 -12.84 1.45
N THR A 260 8.46 -13.17 1.28
CA THR A 260 7.81 -13.30 -0.04
C THR A 260 7.89 -11.98 -0.81
N ASP A 261 7.43 -10.89 -0.17
CA ASP A 261 7.43 -9.54 -0.75
C ASP A 261 8.85 -9.06 -1.10
N ALA A 262 9.83 -9.29 -0.23
CA ALA A 262 11.23 -8.94 -0.50
C ALA A 262 11.82 -9.73 -1.68
N MET A 263 11.54 -11.03 -1.76
CA MET A 263 11.99 -11.88 -2.87
C MET A 263 11.35 -11.44 -4.20
N GLU A 264 10.06 -11.12 -4.20
CA GLU A 264 9.33 -10.69 -5.39
C GLU A 264 9.70 -9.27 -5.82
N ALA A 265 9.96 -8.36 -4.87
CA ALA A 265 10.52 -7.04 -5.16
C ALA A 265 11.86 -7.13 -5.92
N ARG A 266 12.73 -8.05 -5.48
CA ARG A 266 13.98 -8.35 -6.20
C ARG A 266 13.71 -8.99 -7.57
N MET A 267 12.79 -9.94 -7.63
CA MET A 267 12.41 -10.64 -8.86
C MET A 267 11.95 -9.66 -9.95
N VAL A 268 11.10 -8.68 -9.61
CA VAL A 268 10.63 -7.69 -10.60
C VAL A 268 11.74 -6.75 -11.06
N GLY A 269 12.69 -6.40 -10.19
CA GLY A 269 13.87 -5.61 -10.56
C GLY A 269 14.78 -6.36 -11.53
N GLU A 270 15.08 -7.63 -11.25
CA GLU A 270 15.86 -8.49 -12.15
C GLU A 270 15.15 -8.71 -13.49
N ALA A 271 13.82 -8.88 -13.47
CA ALA A 271 13.02 -9.05 -14.68
C ALA A 271 13.02 -7.78 -15.56
N ALA A 272 12.94 -6.59 -14.97
CA ALA A 272 12.99 -5.34 -15.70
C ALA A 272 14.33 -5.14 -16.43
N ILE A 273 15.44 -5.48 -15.78
CA ILE A 273 16.78 -5.43 -16.40
C ILE A 273 16.86 -6.41 -17.58
N LYS A 274 16.38 -7.65 -17.39
CA LYS A 274 16.36 -8.67 -18.46
C LYS A 274 15.49 -8.23 -19.64
N ALA A 275 14.32 -7.63 -19.38
CA ALA A 275 13.42 -7.12 -20.41
C ALA A 275 14.09 -6.01 -21.24
N ALA A 276 14.68 -5.02 -20.58
CA ALA A 276 15.40 -3.94 -21.28
C ALA A 276 16.58 -4.47 -22.11
N ALA A 277 17.33 -5.45 -21.58
CA ALA A 277 18.43 -6.10 -22.31
C ALA A 277 17.94 -6.92 -23.52
N ALA A 278 16.72 -7.46 -23.46
CA ALA A 278 16.07 -8.13 -24.59
C ALA A 278 15.48 -7.17 -25.63
N GLY A 279 15.54 -5.86 -25.38
CA GLY A 279 15.02 -4.83 -26.29
C GLY A 279 13.58 -4.40 -26.02
N GLU A 280 12.97 -4.88 -24.94
CA GLU A 280 11.62 -4.49 -24.54
C GLU A 280 11.58 -3.02 -24.08
N THR A 281 10.46 -2.35 -24.38
CA THR A 281 10.16 -0.97 -23.99
C THR A 281 8.65 -0.79 -23.88
N ASP A 282 8.19 0.28 -23.23
CA ASP A 282 6.77 0.59 -23.01
C ASP A 282 6.03 -0.49 -22.20
N VAL A 283 6.75 -1.17 -21.32
CA VAL A 283 6.22 -2.26 -20.49
C VAL A 283 6.47 -2.02 -19.01
N ILE A 284 5.63 -2.64 -18.18
CA ILE A 284 5.81 -2.80 -16.75
C ILE A 284 5.86 -4.28 -16.40
N VAL A 285 6.73 -4.64 -15.46
CA VAL A 285 6.74 -6.00 -14.91
C VAL A 285 5.50 -6.22 -14.05
N SER A 286 4.91 -7.41 -14.15
CA SER A 286 3.76 -7.85 -13.34
C SER A 286 4.09 -9.17 -12.65
N LEU A 287 3.51 -9.38 -11.47
CA LEU A 287 3.60 -10.64 -10.72
C LEU A 287 2.39 -11.50 -11.08
N VAL A 288 2.63 -12.76 -11.45
CA VAL A 288 1.60 -13.72 -11.87
C VAL A 288 1.64 -14.91 -10.92
N ARG A 289 0.61 -15.01 -10.08
CA ARG A 289 0.47 -16.11 -9.13
C ARG A 289 0.07 -17.40 -9.84
N GLY A 290 0.86 -18.45 -9.65
CA GLY A 290 0.59 -19.79 -10.17
C GLY A 290 -0.13 -20.70 -9.17
N SER A 291 0.18 -20.61 -7.87
CA SER A 291 -0.46 -21.41 -6.83
C SER A 291 -0.32 -20.79 -5.43
N ASN A 292 -1.28 -21.08 -4.54
CA ASN A 292 -1.23 -20.68 -3.12
C ASN A 292 -0.46 -21.67 -2.23
N SER A 293 -0.59 -22.98 -2.51
CA SER A 293 0.05 -24.05 -1.71
C SER A 293 0.51 -25.21 -2.59
N PRO A 294 1.83 -25.44 -2.75
CA PRO A 294 2.91 -24.52 -2.35
C PRO A 294 2.78 -23.18 -3.08
N TYR A 295 3.17 -22.09 -2.42
CA TYR A 295 3.11 -20.77 -3.05
C TYR A 295 4.09 -20.67 -4.22
N LYS A 296 3.62 -20.17 -5.37
CA LYS A 296 4.44 -19.90 -6.55
C LYS A 296 3.96 -18.63 -7.24
N CYS A 297 4.93 -17.78 -7.59
CA CYS A 297 4.72 -16.57 -8.37
C CYS A 297 5.83 -16.46 -9.42
N ASP A 298 5.44 -16.11 -10.64
CA ASP A 298 6.32 -15.78 -11.74
C ASP A 298 6.16 -14.31 -12.13
N VAL A 299 6.93 -13.86 -13.11
CA VAL A 299 6.84 -12.52 -13.68
C VAL A 299 6.32 -12.57 -15.12
N ASN A 300 5.61 -11.52 -15.52
CA ASN A 300 5.23 -11.28 -16.90
C ASN A 300 5.42 -9.80 -17.27
N LEU A 301 5.48 -9.48 -18.56
CA LEU A 301 5.51 -8.11 -19.07
C LEU A 301 4.12 -7.69 -19.54
N VAL A 302 3.72 -6.49 -19.14
CA VAL A 302 2.43 -5.91 -19.50
C VAL A 302 2.66 -4.56 -20.17
N PRO A 303 1.95 -4.23 -21.27
CA PRO A 303 2.01 -2.90 -21.87
C PRO A 303 1.66 -1.81 -20.85
N LEU A 304 2.47 -0.75 -20.78
CA LEU A 304 2.29 0.36 -19.82
C LEU A 304 0.90 0.99 -19.89
N GLY A 305 0.35 1.15 -21.09
CA GLY A 305 -0.98 1.74 -21.30
C GLY A 305 -2.14 0.96 -20.68
N LYS A 306 -1.95 -0.29 -20.25
CA LYS A 306 -2.96 -1.04 -19.49
C LYS A 306 -2.97 -0.73 -17.99
N VAL A 307 -1.87 -0.19 -17.47
CA VAL A 307 -1.68 0.11 -16.04
C VAL A 307 -1.78 1.61 -15.78
N ALA A 308 -1.20 2.43 -16.66
CA ALA A 308 -1.25 3.89 -16.58
C ALA A 308 -2.69 4.40 -16.41
N GLY A 309 -2.94 5.14 -15.33
CA GLY A 309 -4.23 5.75 -15.00
C GLY A 309 -5.33 4.80 -14.54
N ASN A 310 -5.06 3.50 -14.36
CA ASN A 310 -6.05 2.51 -13.94
C ASN A 310 -5.80 2.03 -12.51
N THR A 311 -6.83 2.08 -11.67
CA THR A 311 -6.76 1.63 -10.27
C THR A 311 -7.50 0.31 -10.08
N ARG A 312 -6.86 -0.65 -9.42
CA ARG A 312 -7.47 -1.90 -8.99
C ARG A 312 -7.98 -1.81 -7.55
N THR A 313 -9.30 -1.76 -7.40
CA THR A 313 -9.96 -1.79 -6.09
C THR A 313 -10.02 -3.21 -5.51
N LEU A 314 -10.37 -3.30 -4.22
CA LEU A 314 -10.64 -4.57 -3.56
C LEU A 314 -11.88 -5.23 -4.20
N PRO A 315 -11.77 -6.46 -4.74
CA PRO A 315 -12.91 -7.16 -5.34
C PRO A 315 -14.05 -7.38 -4.35
N GLU A 316 -15.29 -7.40 -4.84
CA GLU A 316 -16.50 -7.60 -4.01
C GLU A 316 -16.39 -8.81 -3.08
N LYS A 317 -15.87 -9.93 -3.60
CA LYS A 317 -15.64 -11.16 -2.85
C LYS A 317 -14.61 -11.06 -1.72
N TYR A 318 -13.80 -10.00 -1.69
CA TYR A 318 -12.80 -9.73 -0.63
C TYR A 318 -13.23 -8.61 0.31
N LEU A 319 -14.33 -7.90 0.01
CA LEU A 319 -14.82 -6.81 0.84
C LEU A 319 -15.14 -7.32 2.26
N PRO A 320 -14.82 -6.52 3.29
CA PRO A 320 -15.16 -6.87 4.65
C PRO A 320 -16.67 -6.72 4.91
N ASP A 321 -17.19 -7.54 5.82
CA ASP A 321 -18.51 -7.32 6.42
C ASP A 321 -18.47 -6.26 7.54
N GLU A 322 -19.65 -5.89 8.05
CA GLU A 322 -19.78 -4.91 9.14
C GLU A 322 -19.23 -5.40 10.50
N SER A 323 -18.83 -6.68 10.61
CA SER A 323 -18.21 -7.28 11.79
C SER A 323 -16.68 -7.40 11.67
N GLY A 324 -16.10 -6.81 10.62
CA GLY A 324 -14.66 -6.83 10.36
C GLY A 324 -14.13 -8.18 9.86
N ASN A 325 -14.99 -9.04 9.31
CA ASN A 325 -14.55 -10.27 8.64
C ASN A 325 -14.34 -10.02 7.15
N THR A 326 -13.27 -10.58 6.61
CA THR A 326 -13.08 -10.77 5.17
C THR A 326 -13.35 -12.24 4.81
N SER A 327 -13.53 -12.53 3.53
CA SER A 327 -13.76 -13.89 3.06
C SER A 327 -12.56 -14.82 3.28
N GLY A 328 -12.82 -16.13 3.32
CA GLY A 328 -11.76 -17.15 3.32
C GLY A 328 -10.84 -17.01 2.10
N GLU A 329 -11.40 -16.68 0.93
CA GLU A 329 -10.62 -16.46 -0.30
C GLU A 329 -9.64 -15.29 -0.16
N PHE A 330 -10.02 -14.20 0.52
CA PHE A 330 -9.10 -13.09 0.78
C PHE A 330 -7.95 -13.53 1.68
N LYS A 331 -8.24 -14.30 2.74
CA LYS A 331 -7.20 -14.83 3.63
C LYS A 331 -6.27 -15.79 2.90
N GLU A 332 -6.79 -16.67 2.05
CA GLU A 332 -5.99 -17.58 1.21
C GLU A 332 -5.11 -16.84 0.20
N TYR A 333 -5.60 -15.72 -0.35
CA TYR A 333 -4.82 -14.84 -1.22
C TYR A 333 -3.68 -14.16 -0.45
N LEU A 334 -3.99 -13.64 0.75
CA LEU A 334 -3.11 -12.79 1.54
C LEU A 334 -2.02 -13.60 2.27
N GLU A 335 -2.36 -14.74 2.86
CA GLU A 335 -1.49 -15.54 3.72
C GLU A 335 -0.07 -15.74 3.16
N PRO A 336 0.14 -16.23 1.93
CA PRO A 336 1.50 -16.43 1.40
C PRO A 336 2.26 -15.11 1.18
N LEU A 337 1.55 -13.99 0.95
CA LEU A 337 2.16 -12.68 0.74
C LEU A 337 2.72 -12.08 2.03
N LEU A 338 2.17 -12.47 3.19
CA LEU A 338 2.68 -12.05 4.49
C LEU A 338 3.98 -12.75 4.87
N GLY A 339 4.36 -13.83 4.17
CA GLY A 339 5.49 -14.67 4.51
C GLY A 339 5.16 -15.63 5.66
N GLU A 340 6.14 -15.90 6.54
CA GLU A 340 5.95 -16.85 7.64
C GLU A 340 4.89 -16.35 8.65
N PRO A 341 3.83 -17.12 8.94
CA PRO A 341 2.77 -16.68 9.84
C PRO A 341 3.33 -16.40 11.24
N LEU A 342 2.69 -15.49 11.96
CA LEU A 342 3.02 -15.29 13.38
C LEU A 342 2.80 -16.59 14.16
N GLN A 343 3.80 -16.99 14.95
CA GLN A 343 3.64 -18.04 15.94
C GLN A 343 3.01 -17.45 17.19
N ILE A 344 1.67 -17.52 17.28
CA ILE A 344 0.93 -17.08 18.45
C ILE A 344 0.52 -18.32 19.24
N PRO A 345 0.90 -18.44 20.53
CA PRO A 345 0.49 -19.59 21.33
C PRO A 345 -1.03 -19.71 21.42
N GLU A 346 -1.58 -20.87 21.06
CA GLU A 346 -3.04 -21.09 21.00
C GLU A 346 -3.78 -20.80 22.33
N HIS A 347 -3.09 -20.92 23.46
CA HIS A 347 -3.66 -20.67 24.78
C HIS A 347 -3.78 -19.18 25.14
N LEU A 348 -3.04 -18.29 24.47
CA LEU A 348 -3.12 -16.82 24.66
C LEU A 348 -4.14 -16.16 23.73
N LEU A 349 -4.81 -16.99 22.95
CA LEU A 349 -5.76 -16.61 21.92
C LEU A 349 -7.22 -16.82 22.37
N ARG A 350 -7.45 -17.03 23.68
CA ARG A 350 -8.77 -17.19 24.32
C ARG A 350 -8.94 -16.20 25.45
#